data_AF-A0A7W6PZG7-F1
#
_entry.id   AF-A0A7W6PZG7-F1
#
_cell.length_a   1.000
_cell.length_b   1.000
_cell.length_c   1.000
_cell.angle_alpha   90.00
_cell.angle_beta   90.00
_cell.angle_gamma   90.00
#
_symmetry.space_group_name_H-M   'P 1'
#
loop_
_entity.id
_entity.type
_entity.pdbx_description
1 polymer ?
#
loop_
_entity_poly.entity_id
_entity_poly.type
_entity_poly.pdbx_seq_one_letter_code
_entity_poly.pdbx_strand_id
1 'polypeptide(L)' 'MTRIENGPTPLYALSKEEMSRLTQGIALDLLARPLSIELDPQDGAHVRFHSVAEAERVRSYIA' A
#
# COMPACT_ATOMS: atom_id res chain seq x y z
N MET A 1 -0.67 22.03 10.73
CA MET A 1 -0.50 20.82 11.57
C MET A 1 -1.56 19.81 11.15
N THR A 2 -1.19 18.89 10.26
CA THR A 2 -2.11 17.87 9.75
C THR A 2 -2.41 16.90 10.88
N ARG A 3 -3.67 16.85 11.33
CA ARG A 3 -4.15 15.85 12.29
C ARG A 3 -3.81 14.47 11.72
N ILE A 4 -2.95 13.74 12.42
CA ILE A 4 -2.81 12.30 12.20
C ILE A 4 -4.11 11.70 12.74
N GLU A 5 -5.03 11.37 11.84
CA GLU A 5 -6.20 10.58 12.19
C GLU A 5 -5.70 9.24 12.72
N ASN A 6 -5.71 9.07 14.05
CA ASN A 6 -5.53 7.78 14.71
C ASN A 6 -6.78 6.91 14.47
N GLY A 7 -7.12 6.67 13.20
CA GLY A 7 -7.98 5.58 12.78
C GLY A 7 -7.14 4.34 12.49
N PRO A 8 -7.74 3.14 12.41
CA PRO A 8 -7.00 1.94 12.00
C PRO A 8 -6.44 2.18 10.59
N THR A 9 -5.14 2.45 10.49
CA THR A 9 -4.44 2.52 9.19
C THR A 9 -4.69 1.19 8.49
N PRO A 10 -5.30 1.19 7.30
CA PRO A 10 -5.82 -0.03 6.74
C PRO A 10 -4.64 -0.90 6.27
N LEU A 11 -4.62 -2.14 6.75
CA LEU A 11 -3.63 -3.15 6.44
C LEU A 11 -4.15 -4.00 5.28
N TYR A 12 -3.41 -4.04 4.18
CA TYR A 12 -3.76 -4.83 3.01
C TYR A 12 -2.70 -5.89 2.77
N ALA A 13 -3.13 -7.14 2.64
CA ALA A 13 -2.29 -8.19 2.10
C ALA A 13 -2.24 -8.04 0.57
N LEU A 14 -1.02 -8.00 0.03
CA LEU A 14 -0.73 -7.99 -1.39
C LEU A 14 0.04 -9.24 -1.74
N SER A 15 -0.33 -9.87 -2.85
CA SER A 15 0.45 -10.93 -3.47
C SER A 15 1.82 -10.42 -3.95
N LYS A 16 2.73 -11.34 -4.28
CA LYS A 16 4.05 -10.99 -4.84
C LYS A 16 3.94 -10.18 -6.14
N GLU A 17 2.92 -10.48 -6.96
CA GLU A 17 2.68 -9.76 -8.22
C GLU A 17 2.18 -8.34 -7.96
N GLU A 18 1.18 -8.18 -7.10
CA GLU A 18 0.64 -6.88 -6.69
C GLU A 18 1.71 -6.01 -6.02
N MET A 19 2.58 -6.61 -5.19
CA MET A 19 3.71 -5.91 -4.58
C MET A 19 4.72 -5.42 -5.63
N SER A 20 4.96 -6.21 -6.69
CA SER A 20 5.82 -5.78 -7.80
C SER A 20 5.21 -4.58 -8.54
N ARG A 21 3.91 -4.64 -8.85
CA ARG A 21 3.16 -3.53 -9.49
C ARG A 21 3.14 -2.27 -8.62
N LEU A 22 2.95 -2.41 -7.31
CA LEU A 22 3.02 -1.30 -6.35
C LEU A 22 4.42 -0.66 -6.37
N THR A 23 5.48 -1.47 -6.30
CA THR A 23 6.86 -0.97 -6.30
C THR A 23 7.19 -0.22 -7.59
N GLN A 24 6.73 -0.72 -8.74
CA GLN A 24 6.87 -0.04 -10.03
C GLN A 24 6.09 1.27 -10.08
N GLY A 25 4.83 1.28 -9.61
CA GLY A 25 4.00 2.49 -9.56
C GLY A 25 4.63 3.58 -8.69
N ILE A 26 5.25 3.22 -7.57
CA ILE A 26 6.00 4.15 -6.71
C ILE A 26 7.27 4.66 -7.43
N ALA A 27 8.02 3.78 -8.09
CA ALA A 27 9.24 4.16 -8.80
C ALA A 27 8.98 5.12 -9.97
N LEU A 28 7.79 5.03 -10.57
CA LEU A 28 7.31 5.92 -11.63
C LEU A 28 6.59 7.17 -11.11
N ASP A 29 6.53 7.38 -9.80
CA ASP A 29 5.83 8.50 -9.13
C ASP A 29 4.31 8.53 -9.44
N LEU A 30 3.72 7.38 -9.79
CA LEU A 30 2.29 7.22 -10.05
C LEU A 30 1.50 6.89 -8.77
N LEU A 31 2.17 6.27 -7.80
CA LEU A 31 1.60 5.91 -6.50
C LEU A 31 2.43 6.51 -5.36
N ALA A 32 1.74 6.94 -4.31
CA ALA A 32 2.40 7.38 -3.09
C ALA A 32 3.05 6.21 -2.35
N ARG A 33 4.12 6.52 -1.59
CA ARG A 33 4.80 5.52 -0.77
C ARG A 33 3.89 5.12 0.40
N PRO A 34 3.70 3.82 0.66
CA PRO A 34 2.95 3.37 1.82
C PRO A 34 3.68 3.72 3.12
N LEU A 35 2.92 3.75 4.22
CA LEU A 35 3.42 4.01 5.56
C LEU A 35 4.39 2.93 6.04
N SER A 36 4.05 1.66 5.79
CA SER A 36 4.89 0.52 6.14
C SER A 36 4.61 -0.65 5.22
N ILE A 37 5.65 -1.45 4.98
CA ILE A 37 5.57 -2.70 4.23
C ILE A 37 6.21 -3.77 5.11
N GLU A 38 5.44 -4.80 5.44
CA GLU A 38 5.90 -6.00 6.14
C GLU A 38 5.85 -7.17 5.17
N LEU A 39 7.00 -7.73 4.82
CA LEU A 39 7.07 -8.86 3.88
C LEU A 39 6.63 -10.14 4.58
N ASP A 40 5.72 -10.87 3.93
CA ASP A 40 5.32 -12.21 4.34
C ASP A 40 5.97 -13.24 3.41
N PRO A 41 6.88 -14.11 3.90
CA PRO A 41 7.56 -15.11 3.08
C PRO A 41 6.60 -16.09 2.39
N GLN A 42 5.43 -16.35 2.99
CA GLN A 42 4.44 -17.30 2.49
C GLN A 42 3.42 -16.62 1.59
N ASP A 43 2.93 -15.44 1.99
CA ASP A 43 1.75 -14.81 1.36
C ASP A 43 2.03 -13.52 0.56
N GLY A 44 3.25 -12.95 0.61
CA GLY A 44 3.62 -11.76 -0.15
C GLY A 44 4.03 -10.59 0.73
N ALA A 45 3.15 -9.62 0.96
CA ALA A 45 3.41 -8.46 1.80
C ALA A 45 2.16 -7.86 2.42
N HIS A 46 2.25 -7.39 3.66
CA HIS A 46 1.26 -6.54 4.29
C HIS A 46 1.68 -5.07 4.19
N VAL A 47 0.78 -4.23 3.66
CA VAL A 47 1.06 -2.82 3.39
C VAL A 47 0.06 -1.94 4.15
N ARG A 48 0.57 -0.91 4.84
CA ARG A 48 -0.27 0.16 5.42
C ARG A 48 -0.24 1.39 4.55
N PHE A 49 -1.42 1.97 4.35
CA PHE A 49 -1.60 3.24 3.65
C PHE A 49 -2.04 4.35 4.62
N HIS A 50 -1.85 5.61 4.23
CA HIS A 50 -2.25 6.77 5.02
C HIS A 50 -3.77 6.89 5.13
N SER A 51 -4.51 6.32 4.17
CA SER A 51 -5.97 6.35 4.17
C SER A 51 -6.56 5.19 3.37
N VAL A 52 -7.84 4.89 3.63
CA VAL A 52 -8.60 3.93 2.81
C VAL A 52 -8.68 4.39 1.35
N ALA A 53 -8.87 5.69 1.10
CA ALA A 53 -8.93 6.23 -0.26
C ALA A 53 -7.61 6.10 -1.05
N GLU A 54 -6.47 6.10 -0.37
CA GLU A 54 -5.18 5.79 -0.99
C GLU A 54 -5.09 4.30 -1.33
N ALA A 55 -5.47 3.44 -0.39
CA ALA A 55 -5.43 2.01 -0.61
C ALA A 55 -6.36 1.54 -1.74
N GLU A 56 -7.55 2.12 -1.87
CA GLU A 56 -8.48 1.84 -2.96
C GLU A 56 -7.92 2.31 -4.33
N ARG A 57 -7.22 3.44 -4.36
CA ARG A 57 -6.51 3.89 -5.57
C ARG A 57 -5.40 2.93 -5.96
N VAL A 58 -4.60 2.52 -4.98
CA VAL A 58 -3.53 1.53 -5.18
C VAL A 58 -4.11 0.21 -5.68
N ARG A 59 -5.16 -0.33 -5.04
CA ARG A 59 -5.87 -1.53 -5.50
C ARG A 59 -6.36 -1.41 -6.93
N SER A 60 -6.98 -0.29 -7.29
CA SER A 60 -7.49 -0.08 -8.66
C SER A 60 -6.36 -0.04 -9.71
N TYR A 61 -5.15 0.39 -9.30
CA TYR A 61 -3.98 0.45 -10.18
C TYR A 61 -3.27 -0.91 -10.32
N ILE A 62 -3.19 -1.68 -9.22
CA ILE A 62 -2.42 -2.93 -9.19
C ILE A 62 -3.26 -4.18 -9.48
N ALA A 63 -4.59 -4.10 -9.52
CA ALA A 63 -5.49 -5.20 -9.90
C ALA A 63 -5.19 -5.76 -11.30
#